data_AF-A0A6N7I8Q0-F1
#
_entry.id   AF-A0A6N7I8Q0-F1
#
_cell.length_a   1.000
_cell.length_b   1.000
_cell.length_c   1.000
_cell.angle_alpha   90.00
_cell.angle_beta   90.00
_cell.angle_gamma   90.00
#
_symmetry.space_group_name_H-M   'P 1'
#
loop_
_entity.id
_entity.type
_entity.pdbx_description
1 polymer ?
#
loop_
_entity_poly.entity_id
_entity_poly.type
_entity_poly.pdbx_seq_one_letter_code
_entity_poly.pdbx_strand_id
1 'polypeptide(L)'
;MSQLGRLTEEIRSLGAGIVAIAVTAIFSQQRFARELGVDFPLLSDWNGDACTSYGVRYDVWKGHKGLAKRSVFVVDPVGVIRYRWVTDDANEVPDFGPAIDVLRTLGAPSAHPPRATPPPDDDTDIPKTVDDI
;
A
#
# COMPACT_ATOMS: atom_id res chain seq x y z
N MET A 1 14.99 -6.89 -7.39
CA MET A 1 14.23 -7.29 -6.19
C MET A 1 14.18 -6.10 -5.24
N SER A 2 13.01 -5.48 -5.08
CA SER A 2 12.85 -4.36 -4.14
C SER A 2 12.98 -4.84 -2.68
N GLN A 3 13.35 -3.95 -1.75
CA GLN A 3 13.47 -4.27 -0.32
C GLN A 3 12.16 -4.86 0.24
N LEU A 4 11.02 -4.39 -0.26
CA LEU A 4 9.69 -4.78 0.18
C LEU A 4 9.34 -6.24 -0.19
N GLY A 5 9.79 -6.74 -1.35
CA GLY A 5 9.53 -8.13 -1.75
C GLY A 5 10.17 -9.17 -0.83
N ARG A 6 11.31 -8.86 -0.19
CA ARG A 6 11.92 -9.75 0.83
C ARG A 6 11.14 -9.73 2.14
N LEU A 7 10.57 -8.59 2.50
CA LEU A 7 9.77 -8.45 3.72
C LEU A 7 8.40 -9.13 3.58
N THR A 8 7.88 -9.26 2.35
CA THR A 8 6.59 -9.93 2.10
C THR A 8 6.53 -11.33 2.68
N GLU A 9 7.54 -12.16 2.40
CA GLU A 9 7.55 -13.55 2.88
C GLU A 9 7.69 -13.65 4.39
N GLU A 10 8.50 -12.78 5.01
CA GLU A 10 8.62 -12.72 6.46
C GLU A 10 7.29 -12.33 7.12
N ILE A 11 6.65 -11.26 6.64
CA ILE A 11 5.37 -10.77 7.18
C ILE A 11 4.28 -11.84 7.02
N ARG A 12 4.24 -12.53 5.88
CA ARG A 12 3.33 -13.66 5.65
C ARG A 12 3.58 -14.82 6.60
N SER A 13 4.84 -15.17 6.86
CA SER A 13 5.19 -16.24 7.80
C SER A 13 4.76 -15.93 9.24
N LEU A 14 4.63 -14.63 9.58
CA LEU A 14 4.08 -14.16 10.85
C LEU A 14 2.54 -14.12 10.87
N GLY A 15 1.87 -14.56 9.80
CA GLY A 15 0.41 -14.60 9.70
C GLY A 15 -0.24 -13.27 9.30
N ALA A 16 0.55 -12.27 8.87
CA ALA A 16 0.04 -10.96 8.50
C ALA A 16 -0.06 -10.77 6.97
N GLY A 17 -1.05 -9.98 6.55
CA GLY A 17 -1.19 -9.50 5.18
C GLY A 17 -0.52 -8.14 4.99
N ILE A 18 -0.08 -7.87 3.77
CA ILE A 18 0.43 -6.55 3.37
C ILE A 18 -0.55 -5.93 2.40
N VAL A 19 -0.79 -4.64 2.57
CA VAL A 19 -1.53 -3.82 1.61
C VAL A 19 -0.80 -2.48 1.50
N ALA A 20 -0.63 -1.98 0.29
CA ALA A 20 -0.16 -0.61 0.08
C ALA A 20 -1.29 0.24 -0.52
N ILE A 21 -1.34 1.50 -0.12
CA ILE A 21 -2.41 2.43 -0.47
C ILE A 21 -1.78 3.70 -1.04
N ALA A 22 -2.30 4.21 -2.15
CA ALA A 22 -1.83 5.46 -2.73
C ALA A 22 -2.97 6.27 -3.36
N VAL A 23 -2.86 7.59 -3.32
CA VAL A 23 -3.80 8.55 -3.94
C VAL A 23 -3.50 8.61 -5.45
N THR A 24 -3.98 7.62 -6.19
CA THR A 24 -3.75 7.46 -7.63
C THR A 24 -4.86 6.61 -8.26
N ALA A 25 -5.04 6.70 -9.57
CA ALA A 25 -6.06 5.96 -10.29
C ALA A 25 -5.83 4.45 -10.20
N ILE A 26 -6.91 3.67 -10.21
CA ILE A 26 -6.87 2.19 -10.14
C ILE A 26 -6.02 1.61 -11.27
N PHE A 27 -6.22 2.09 -12.51
CA PHE A 27 -5.46 1.62 -13.67
C PHE A 27 -3.95 1.88 -13.54
N SER A 28 -3.57 3.03 -12.98
CA SER A 28 -2.17 3.35 -12.68
C SER A 28 -1.58 2.42 -11.62
N GLN A 29 -2.34 2.09 -10.56
CA GLN A 29 -1.92 1.12 -9.54
C GLN A 29 -1.75 -0.29 -10.10
N GLN A 30 -2.67 -0.73 -10.96
CA GLN A 30 -2.59 -2.04 -11.61
C GLN A 30 -1.34 -2.16 -12.47
N ARG A 31 -1.08 -1.15 -13.32
CA ARG A 31 0.13 -1.12 -14.13
C ARG A 31 1.40 -1.09 -13.27
N PHE A 32 1.42 -0.28 -12.22
CA PHE A 32 2.55 -0.19 -11.29
C PHE A 32 2.83 -1.53 -10.57
N ALA A 33 1.78 -2.21 -10.10
CA ALA A 33 1.91 -3.54 -9.50
C ALA A 33 2.53 -4.55 -10.48
N ARG A 34 2.08 -4.54 -11.74
CA ARG A 34 2.62 -5.42 -12.81
C ARG A 34 4.09 -5.12 -13.10
N GLU A 35 4.44 -3.85 -13.32
CA GLU A 35 5.81 -3.45 -13.66
C GLU A 35 6.81 -3.75 -12.53
N LEU A 36 6.39 -3.63 -11.28
CA LEU A 36 7.25 -3.92 -10.13
C LEU A 36 7.21 -5.39 -9.67
N GLY A 37 6.36 -6.22 -10.26
CA GLY A 37 6.18 -7.63 -9.85
C GLY A 37 5.75 -7.76 -8.39
N VAL A 38 4.94 -6.82 -7.90
CA VAL A 38 4.48 -6.79 -6.51
C VAL A 38 3.40 -7.84 -6.31
N ASP A 39 3.52 -8.61 -5.24
CA ASP A 39 2.69 -9.78 -4.95
C ASP A 39 1.67 -9.55 -3.82
N PHE A 40 1.49 -8.30 -3.40
CA PHE A 40 0.48 -7.87 -2.44
C PHE A 40 -0.47 -6.80 -3.03
N PRO A 41 -1.69 -6.65 -2.51
CA PRO A 41 -2.65 -5.67 -3.01
C PRO A 41 -2.15 -4.21 -2.96
N LEU A 42 -2.34 -3.50 -4.08
CA LEU A 42 -2.21 -2.06 -4.17
C LEU A 42 -3.61 -1.43 -4.27
N LEU A 43 -4.04 -0.71 -3.23
CA LEU A 43 -5.32 -0.04 -3.20
C LEU A 43 -5.20 1.41 -3.69
N SER A 44 -6.25 1.88 -4.35
CA SER A 44 -6.42 3.27 -4.74
C SER A 44 -7.18 4.01 -3.65
N ASP A 45 -6.60 5.09 -3.12
CA ASP A 45 -7.26 6.09 -2.28
C ASP A 45 -7.55 7.35 -3.10
N TRP A 46 -8.20 7.20 -4.26
CA TRP A 46 -8.41 8.27 -5.24
C TRP A 46 -9.04 9.54 -4.64
N ASN A 47 -9.99 9.38 -3.73
CA ASN A 47 -10.67 10.49 -3.04
C ASN A 47 -9.84 11.05 -1.86
N GLY A 48 -8.83 10.31 -1.41
CA GLY A 48 -8.03 10.64 -0.24
C GLY A 48 -8.77 10.44 1.09
N ASP A 49 -9.79 9.59 1.14
CA ASP A 49 -10.59 9.33 2.34
C ASP A 49 -9.77 8.53 3.36
N ALA A 50 -8.98 7.56 2.90
CA ALA A 50 -8.14 6.73 3.77
C ALA A 50 -7.01 7.55 4.39
N CYS A 51 -6.22 8.28 3.58
CA CYS A 51 -5.15 9.11 4.11
C CYS A 51 -5.66 10.23 5.04
N THR A 52 -6.86 10.76 4.81
CA THR A 52 -7.50 11.71 5.73
C THR A 52 -7.85 11.02 7.05
N SER A 53 -8.52 9.88 7.00
CA SER A 53 -8.95 9.13 8.19
C SER A 53 -7.78 8.66 9.05
N TYR A 54 -6.66 8.30 8.43
CA TYR A 54 -5.43 7.90 9.13
C TYR A 54 -4.56 9.10 9.56
N GLY A 55 -4.98 10.34 9.26
CA GLY A 55 -4.26 11.56 9.63
C GLY A 55 -2.90 11.69 8.94
N VAL A 56 -2.80 11.21 7.70
CA VAL A 56 -1.57 11.15 6.89
C VAL A 56 -1.78 11.81 5.52
N ARG A 57 -2.63 12.83 5.42
CA ARG A 57 -2.81 13.61 4.20
C ARG A 57 -1.91 14.85 4.22
N TYR A 58 -1.24 15.15 3.12
CA TYR A 58 -0.62 16.44 2.86
C TYR A 58 -1.67 17.43 2.35
N ASP A 59 -1.64 18.66 2.84
CA ASP A 59 -2.39 19.76 2.24
C ASP A 59 -1.81 20.11 0.86
N VAL A 60 -0.49 20.31 0.81
CA VAL A 60 0.30 20.51 -0.41
C VAL A 60 1.68 19.88 -0.22
N TRP A 61 2.14 19.09 -1.18
CA TRP A 61 3.52 18.62 -1.27
C TRP A 61 4.03 18.77 -2.70
N LYS A 62 5.13 19.52 -2.88
CA LYS A 62 5.70 19.87 -4.21
C LYS A 62 4.66 20.33 -5.24
N GLY A 63 3.68 21.12 -4.81
CA GLY A 63 2.61 21.64 -5.68
C GLY A 63 1.41 20.70 -5.88
N HIS A 64 1.47 19.47 -5.40
CA HIS A 64 0.37 18.51 -5.46
C HIS A 64 -0.44 18.53 -4.16
N LYS A 65 -1.77 18.60 -4.28
CA LYS A 65 -2.69 18.63 -3.14
C LYS A 65 -3.17 17.24 -2.78
N GLY A 66 -3.38 16.99 -1.49
CA GLY A 66 -4.08 15.78 -1.02
C GLY A 66 -3.32 14.47 -1.18
N LEU A 67 -2.00 14.51 -1.32
CA LEU A 67 -1.18 13.30 -1.36
C LEU A 67 -1.11 12.64 0.02
N ALA A 68 -0.97 11.31 0.06
CA ALA A 68 -0.67 10.60 1.29
C ALA A 68 0.80 10.82 1.70
N LYS A 69 1.03 11.11 2.98
CA LYS A 69 2.34 11.06 3.63
C LYS A 69 2.84 9.63 3.62
N ARG A 70 4.15 9.46 3.45
CA ARG A 70 4.75 8.14 3.59
C ARG A 70 4.55 7.70 5.04
N SER A 71 3.97 6.52 5.19
CA SER A 71 3.55 6.01 6.48
C SER A 71 3.50 4.48 6.49
N VAL A 72 3.64 3.91 7.68
CA VAL A 72 3.56 2.47 7.94
C VAL A 72 2.70 2.27 9.18
N PHE A 73 1.75 1.36 9.08
CA PHE A 73 0.86 0.99 10.17
C PHE A 73 0.85 -0.52 10.34
N VAL A 74 0.78 -0.97 11.58
CA VAL A 74 0.41 -2.35 11.91
C VAL A 74 -0.95 -2.30 12.58
N VAL A 75 -1.92 -3.01 12.01
CA VAL A 75 -3.29 -3.09 12.51
C VAL A 75 -3.55 -4.53 12.92
N ASP A 76 -4.07 -4.73 14.13
CA ASP A 76 -4.46 -6.06 14.61
C ASP A 76 -5.84 -6.48 14.05
N PRO A 77 -6.27 -7.74 14.24
CA PRO A 77 -7.54 -8.24 13.69
C PRO A 77 -8.80 -7.58 14.26
N VAL A 78 -8.69 -6.90 15.40
CA VAL A 78 -9.82 -6.15 15.99
C VAL A 78 -9.83 -4.68 15.53
N GLY A 79 -8.95 -4.33 14.59
CA GLY A 79 -8.90 -3.01 13.96
C GLY A 79 -8.11 -1.96 14.74
N VAL A 80 -7.31 -2.37 15.73
CA VAL A 80 -6.52 -1.43 16.54
C VAL A 80 -5.13 -1.26 15.93
N ILE A 81 -4.70 0.00 15.82
CA ILE A 81 -3.33 0.34 15.40
C ILE A 81 -2.36 0.00 16.53
N ARG A 82 -1.46 -0.95 16.28
CA ARG A 82 -0.42 -1.41 17.22
C ARG A 82 0.94 -0.79 16.95
N TYR A 83 1.15 -0.29 15.74
CA TYR A 83 2.33 0.46 15.34
C TYR A 83 1.95 1.56 14.35
N ARG A 84 2.59 2.71 14.47
CA ARG A 84 2.45 3.84 13.55
C ARG A 84 3.80 4.50 13.34
N TRP A 85 4.17 4.66 12.08
CA TRP A 85 5.25 5.51 11.64
C TRP A 85 4.74 6.43 10.51
N VAL A 86 5.06 7.71 10.59
CA VAL A 86 4.67 8.73 9.61
C VAL A 86 5.83 9.73 9.52
N THR A 87 6.11 10.20 8.31
CA THR A 87 7.09 11.27 8.07
C THR A 87 6.45 12.42 7.30
N ASP A 88 6.96 13.63 7.54
CA ASP A 88 6.65 14.83 6.75
C ASP A 88 7.57 14.97 5.52
N ASP A 89 8.65 14.19 5.43
CA ASP A 89 9.48 14.10 4.23
C ASP A 89 9.15 12.82 3.45
N ALA A 90 8.46 12.96 2.32
CA ALA A 90 8.13 11.82 1.47
C ALA A 90 9.35 11.07 0.89
N ASN A 91 10.55 11.66 0.95
CA ASN A 91 11.80 11.02 0.52
C ASN A 91 12.42 10.11 1.59
N GLU A 92 12.02 10.28 2.85
CA GLU A 92 12.50 9.42 3.94
C GLU A 92 11.96 8.01 3.73
N VAL A 93 12.83 7.00 3.89
CA VAL A 93 12.45 5.59 3.73
C VAL A 93 12.21 5.01 5.14
N PRO A 94 11.07 4.35 5.39
CA PRO A 94 10.79 3.75 6.68
C PRO A 94 11.78 2.65 7.02
N ASP A 95 12.15 2.59 8.30
CA ASP A 95 12.65 1.36 8.90
C ASP A 95 11.46 0.44 9.24
N PHE A 96 11.45 -0.76 8.64
CA PHE A 96 10.40 -1.75 8.84
C PHE A 96 10.67 -2.65 10.06
N GLY A 97 11.87 -2.64 10.64
CA GLY A 97 12.24 -3.47 11.79
C GLY A 97 11.25 -3.34 12.96
N PRO A 98 10.97 -2.13 13.46
CA PRO A 98 10.02 -1.93 14.56
C PRO A 98 8.59 -2.42 14.25
N ALA A 99 8.14 -2.28 12.99
CA ALA A 99 6.84 -2.79 12.57
C ALA A 99 6.78 -4.32 12.62
N ILE A 100 7.84 -4.98 12.16
CA ILE A 100 7.98 -6.44 12.17
C ILE A 100 8.09 -6.97 13.59
N ASP A 101 8.80 -6.27 14.48
CA ASP A 101 8.87 -6.63 15.90
C ASP A 101 7.49 -6.58 16.56
N VAL A 102 6.68 -5.56 16.26
CA VAL A 102 5.29 -5.50 16.72
C VAL A 102 4.49 -6.70 16.19
N LEU A 103 4.62 -7.05 14.91
CA LEU A 103 3.96 -8.24 14.35
C LEU A 103 4.35 -9.52 15.09
N ARG A 104 5.65 -9.70 15.41
CA ARG A 104 6.13 -10.86 16.19
C ARG A 104 5.49 -10.93 17.59
N THR A 105 5.24 -9.78 18.23
CA THR A 105 4.60 -9.74 19.56
C THR A 105 3.10 -10.04 19.52
N LEU A 106 2.42 -9.78 18.40
CA LEU A 106 0.99 -10.03 18.26
C LEU A 106 0.67 -11.52 18.08
N GLY A 107 1.62 -12.32 17.62
CA GLY A 107 1.39 -13.73 17.26
C GLY A 107 0.43 -13.85 16.07
N ALA A 108 0.19 -15.07 15.59
CA ALA A 108 -0.61 -15.30 14.39
C ALA A 108 -2.11 -15.52 14.68
N PRO A 109 -2.99 -14.62 14.22
CA PRO A 109 -4.36 -14.94 13.86
C PRO A 109 -4.55 -15.07 12.33
N SER A 110 -5.48 -15.95 11.95
CA SER A 110 -5.64 -16.58 10.63
C SER A 110 -6.03 -15.67 9.45
N ALA A 111 -5.51 -16.09 8.28
CA ALA A 111 -6.00 -15.94 6.91
C ALA A 111 -6.36 -14.53 6.42
N HIS A 112 -5.36 -13.85 5.86
CA HIS A 112 -5.62 -12.95 4.74
C HIS A 112 -6.23 -13.79 3.58
N PRO A 113 -7.35 -13.37 2.96
CA PRO A 113 -7.92 -14.11 1.85
C PRO A 113 -6.87 -14.25 0.73
N PRO A 114 -6.80 -15.42 0.07
CA PRO A 114 -5.93 -15.58 -1.09
C PRO A 114 -6.28 -14.53 -2.13
N ARG A 115 -5.25 -14.07 -2.82
CA ARG A 115 -5.29 -13.11 -3.93
C ARG A 115 -6.55 -13.31 -4.77
N ALA A 116 -7.42 -12.30 -4.85
CA ALA A 116 -8.37 -12.23 -5.96
C ALA A 116 -7.52 -12.20 -7.24
N THR A 117 -7.65 -13.21 -8.09
CA THR A 117 -7.10 -13.13 -9.44
C THR A 117 -7.61 -11.84 -10.06
N PRO A 118 -6.72 -10.92 -10.48
CA PRO A 118 -7.18 -9.74 -11.19
C PRO A 118 -8.06 -10.22 -12.36
N PRO A 119 -9.19 -9.53 -12.65
CA PRO A 119 -9.99 -9.87 -13.81
C PRO A 119 -9.07 -9.92 -15.05
N PRO A 120 -9.32 -10.82 -16.02
CA PRO A 120 -8.56 -10.83 -17.25
C PRO A 120 -8.61 -9.43 -17.87
N ASP A 121 -7.42 -8.89 -18.18
CA ASP A 121 -7.28 -7.55 -18.75
C ASP A 121 -7.98 -7.53 -20.13
N ASP A 122 -9.03 -6.71 -20.27
CA ASP A 122 -9.49 -6.23 -21.57
C ASP A 122 -8.81 -4.89 -21.84
N ASP A 123 -7.57 -4.96 -22.35
CA ASP A 123 -6.75 -3.80 -22.73
C ASP A 123 -7.29 -3.06 -23.97
N THR A 124 -8.46 -3.44 -24.51
CA THR A 124 -9.00 -2.80 -25.74
C THR A 124 -9.58 -1.41 -25.51
N ASP A 125 -9.93 -1.06 -24.27
CA ASP A 125 -10.56 0.23 -23.93
C ASP A 125 -9.59 1.27 -23.34
N ILE A 126 -8.29 0.96 -23.22
CA ILE A 126 -7.30 1.92 -22.74
C ILE A 126 -6.72 2.67 -23.96
N PRO A 127 -7.03 3.96 -24.15
CA PRO A 127 -6.41 4.76 -25.20
C PRO A 127 -4.88 4.70 -25.09
N LYS A 128 -4.24 4.24 -26.16
CA LYS A 128 -2.79 3.95 -26.17
C LYS A 128 -1.97 5.23 -26.31
N THR A 129 -2.62 6.31 -26.73
CA THR A 129 -2.05 7.64 -26.86
C THR A 129 -3.06 8.71 -26.42
N VAL A 130 -2.58 9.91 -26.09
CA VAL A 130 -3.43 11.08 -25.78
C VAL A 130 -4.29 11.53 -26.97
N ASP A 131 -3.97 11.06 -28.17
CA ASP A 131 -4.74 11.29 -29.39
C ASP A 131 -5.96 10.37 -29.53
N ASP A 132 -6.10 9.38 -28.62
CA ASP A 132 -7.19 8.38 -28.63
C ASP A 132 -8.33 8.70 -27.63
N ILE A 133 -8.37 9.89 -27.02
CA ILE A 133 -9.43 10.38 -26.09
C ILE A 133 -10.36 11.36 -26.82
#